data_AF-A0A537UNS3-F1
#
_entry.id   AF-A0A537UNS3-F1
#
_cell.length_a   1.000
_cell.length_b   1.000
_cell.length_c   1.000
_cell.angle_alpha   90.00
_cell.angle_beta   90.00
_cell.angle_gamma   90.00
#
_symmetry.space_group_name_H-M   'P 1'
#
loop_
_entity.id
_entity.type
_entity.pdbx_description
1 polymer ?
#
loop_
_entity_poly.entity_id
_entity_poly.type
_entity_poly.pdbx_seq_one_letter_code
_entity_poly.pdbx_strand_id
1 'polypeptide(L)'
;WQLARAKSDDQLRDVVARMWDMAVHLEDGSVSDAEQALRAAEEALRQALERGASDEEIKRLTDQLRAALDKFLQALAEQMRKNPQQLARPLDPNARQLRPQDLRNMIDRLEQMARSGARDAARRMLQDLQQMLE
;
A
#
# COMPACT_ATOMS: atom_id res chain seq x y z
N TRP A 1 47.44 -9.41 -13.18
CA TRP A 1 46.83 -8.24 -12.52
C TRP A 1 45.48 -7.95 -13.17
N GLN A 2 44.37 -8.17 -12.46
CA GLN A 2 43.21 -7.27 -12.32
C GLN A 2 41.92 -8.05 -11.99
N LEU A 3 41.51 -7.92 -10.73
CA LEU A 3 40.15 -8.08 -10.25
C LEU A 3 39.27 -6.95 -10.83
N ALA A 4 38.10 -7.28 -11.41
CA ALA A 4 36.88 -6.44 -11.51
C ALA A 4 35.84 -7.25 -12.33
N ARG A 5 34.54 -7.36 -12.04
CA ARG A 5 33.62 -6.66 -11.14
C ARG A 5 32.34 -7.49 -11.13
N ALA A 6 31.77 -7.74 -9.96
CA ALA A 6 30.40 -8.22 -9.81
C ALA A 6 29.41 -7.30 -10.55
N LYS A 7 28.34 -7.88 -11.12
CA LYS A 7 27.06 -7.21 -11.34
C LYS A 7 25.91 -8.24 -11.22
N SER A 8 25.70 -8.66 -9.99
CA SER A 8 24.44 -9.22 -9.49
C SER A 8 23.32 -8.19 -9.67
N ASP A 9 22.13 -8.66 -10.06
CA ASP A 9 20.78 -8.23 -9.63
C ASP A 9 20.36 -6.74 -9.69
N ASP A 10 21.20 -5.83 -10.16
CA ASP A 10 20.92 -4.38 -10.13
C ASP A 10 20.04 -3.90 -11.31
N GLN A 11 19.82 -4.71 -12.34
CA GLN A 11 19.02 -4.30 -13.50
C GLN A 11 17.51 -4.56 -13.39
N LEU A 12 17.05 -5.27 -12.36
CA LEU A 12 15.61 -5.45 -12.11
C LEU A 12 15.02 -4.39 -11.17
N ARG A 13 15.86 -3.56 -10.53
CA ARG A 13 15.41 -2.46 -9.66
C ARG A 13 15.11 -1.15 -10.41
N ASP A 14 15.64 -0.96 -11.62
CA ASP A 14 15.46 0.30 -12.36
C ASP A 14 14.11 0.40 -13.11
N VAL A 15 13.38 -0.72 -13.26
CA VAL A 15 12.11 -0.75 -14.02
C VAL A 15 10.91 -0.35 -13.15
N VAL A 16 10.93 -0.63 -11.84
CA VAL A 16 9.82 -0.28 -10.92
C VAL A 16 9.95 1.16 -10.41
N ALA A 17 11.17 1.71 -10.37
CA ALA A 17 11.41 3.08 -9.92
C ALA A 17 10.98 4.14 -10.95
N ARG A 18 11.00 3.84 -12.25
CA ARG A 18 10.63 4.82 -13.30
C ARG A 18 9.13 4.87 -13.61
N MET A 19 8.33 3.90 -13.18
CA MET A 19 6.87 3.93 -13.37
C MET A 19 6.12 4.64 -12.23
N TRP A 20 6.81 5.02 -11.13
CA TRP A 20 6.21 5.78 -10.02
C TRP A 20 6.37 7.32 -10.15
N ASP A 21 7.23 7.80 -11.05
CA ASP A 21 7.49 9.25 -11.17
C ASP A 21 6.41 10.02 -11.96
N MET A 22 5.40 9.33 -12.52
CA MET A 22 4.35 9.96 -13.33
C MET A 22 2.94 9.99 -12.72
N ALA A 23 2.71 9.48 -11.50
CA ALA A 23 1.35 9.44 -10.94
C ALA A 23 1.06 10.51 -9.86
N VAL A 24 1.74 11.65 -9.88
CA VAL A 24 1.46 12.78 -8.97
C VAL A 24 0.91 14.02 -9.70
N HIS A 25 0.79 13.99 -11.03
CA HIS A 25 0.04 15.00 -11.76
C HIS A 25 -1.20 14.37 -12.39
N LEU A 26 -2.24 14.16 -11.59
CA LEU A 26 -3.58 14.19 -12.16
C LEU A 26 -4.52 14.93 -11.22
N GLU A 27 -4.67 16.18 -11.59
CA GLU A 27 -5.76 17.09 -11.28
C GLU A 27 -7.08 16.51 -11.81
N ASP A 28 -7.54 15.39 -11.25
CA ASP A 28 -8.95 14.96 -11.24
C ASP A 28 -9.11 13.85 -10.18
N GLY A 29 -9.38 14.26 -8.94
CA GLY A 29 -9.35 13.40 -7.75
C GLY A 29 -10.56 12.48 -7.66
N SER A 30 -10.53 11.35 -8.36
CA SER A 30 -11.50 10.28 -8.19
C SER A 30 -11.06 9.30 -7.11
N VAL A 31 -12.00 8.81 -6.29
CA VAL A 31 -11.75 7.71 -5.33
C VAL A 31 -11.15 6.48 -6.02
N SER A 32 -11.48 6.27 -7.29
CA SER A 32 -11.00 5.16 -8.11
C SER A 32 -9.49 5.21 -8.35
N ASP A 33 -8.89 6.38 -8.57
CA ASP A 33 -7.44 6.50 -8.75
C ASP A 33 -6.68 6.19 -7.46
N ALA A 34 -7.21 6.67 -6.32
CA ALA A 34 -6.63 6.38 -5.01
C ALA A 34 -6.73 4.89 -4.65
N GLU A 35 -7.83 4.23 -5.03
CA GLU A 35 -7.99 2.78 -4.87
C GLU A 35 -6.98 2.01 -5.73
N GLN A 36 -6.78 2.40 -6.99
CA GLN A 36 -5.78 1.77 -7.86
C GLN A 36 -4.37 1.92 -7.31
N ALA A 37 -4.02 3.11 -6.81
CA ALA A 37 -2.73 3.36 -6.18
C ALA A 37 -2.53 2.49 -4.92
N LEU A 38 -3.59 2.28 -4.14
CA LEU A 38 -3.58 1.43 -2.96
C LEU A 38 -3.30 -0.04 -3.35
N ARG A 39 -4.09 -0.59 -4.27
CA ARG A 39 -3.92 -1.97 -4.77
C ARG A 39 -2.52 -2.20 -5.35
N ALA A 40 -1.99 -1.23 -6.10
CA ALA A 40 -0.65 -1.32 -6.67
C ALA A 40 0.45 -1.36 -5.58
N ALA A 41 0.32 -0.54 -4.53
CA ALA A 41 1.25 -0.53 -3.42
C ALA A 41 1.19 -1.85 -2.60
N GLU A 42 -0.02 -2.38 -2.39
CA GLU A 42 -0.21 -3.69 -1.75
C GLU A 42 0.46 -4.81 -2.54
N GLU A 43 0.23 -4.86 -3.85
CA GLU A 43 0.82 -5.89 -4.69
C GLU A 43 2.35 -5.80 -4.74
N ALA A 44 2.90 -4.59 -4.84
CA ALA A 44 4.35 -4.38 -4.80
C ALA A 44 4.96 -4.85 -3.47
N LEU A 45 4.30 -4.57 -2.35
CA LEU A 45 4.71 -5.05 -1.03
C LEU A 45 4.60 -6.57 -0.90
N ARG A 46 3.53 -7.18 -1.42
CA ARG A 46 3.35 -8.64 -1.47
C ARG A 46 4.51 -9.30 -2.23
N GLN A 47 4.80 -8.82 -3.43
CA GLN A 47 5.91 -9.34 -4.25
C GLN A 47 7.26 -9.17 -3.55
N ALA A 48 7.47 -8.05 -2.86
CA ALA A 48 8.68 -7.80 -2.08
C ALA A 48 8.83 -8.77 -0.89
N LEU A 49 7.73 -9.08 -0.20
CA LEU A 49 7.70 -10.09 0.86
C LEU A 49 7.99 -11.49 0.29
N GLU A 50 7.44 -11.83 -0.88
CA GLU A 50 7.64 -13.14 -1.54
C GLU A 50 9.07 -13.34 -2.02
N ARG A 51 9.67 -12.34 -2.67
CA ARG A 51 11.08 -12.41 -3.11
C ARG A 51 12.08 -12.25 -1.97
N GLY A 52 11.60 -11.88 -0.79
CA GLY A 52 12.45 -11.66 0.36
C GLY A 52 13.31 -10.43 0.27
N ALA A 53 12.70 -9.31 -0.11
CA ALA A 53 13.31 -7.99 -0.21
C ALA A 53 14.06 -7.56 1.06
N SER A 54 15.01 -6.64 0.86
CA SER A 54 15.78 -5.99 1.93
C SER A 54 14.88 -5.08 2.79
N ASP A 55 15.26 -4.85 4.05
CA ASP A 55 14.52 -4.00 4.99
C ASP A 55 14.24 -2.60 4.44
N GLU A 56 15.19 -2.01 3.73
CA GLU A 56 15.02 -0.69 3.10
C GLU A 56 13.93 -0.69 2.03
N GLU A 57 13.85 -1.75 1.23
CA GLU A 57 12.86 -1.88 0.16
C GLU A 57 11.47 -2.14 0.74
N ILE A 58 11.37 -3.01 1.75
CA ILE A 58 10.14 -3.23 2.52
C ILE A 58 9.64 -1.93 3.14
N LYS A 59 10.53 -1.16 3.78
CA LYS A 59 10.17 0.12 4.39
C LYS A 59 9.63 1.09 3.34
N ARG A 60 10.30 1.24 2.20
CA ARG A 60 9.87 2.11 1.10
C ARG A 60 8.49 1.74 0.58
N LEU A 61 8.24 0.45 0.34
CA LEU A 61 6.96 -0.06 -0.14
C LEU A 61 5.84 0.10 0.90
N THR A 62 6.18 -0.10 2.17
CA THR A 62 5.22 0.08 3.28
C THR A 62 4.85 1.55 3.47
N ASP A 63 5.81 2.47 3.33
CA ASP A 63 5.55 3.92 3.33
C ASP A 63 4.67 4.33 2.14
N GLN A 64 4.89 3.76 0.95
CA GLN A 64 4.03 3.98 -0.22
C GLN A 64 2.60 3.47 0.02
N LEU A 65 2.46 2.28 0.60
CA LEU A 65 1.17 1.71 0.99
C LEU A 65 0.43 2.64 1.97
N ARG A 66 1.13 3.12 3.01
CA ARG A 66 0.59 4.06 4.00
C ARG A 66 0.10 5.35 3.33
N ALA A 67 0.89 5.92 2.42
CA ALA A 67 0.55 7.14 1.71
C ALA A 67 -0.65 6.95 0.76
N ALA A 68 -0.72 5.82 0.04
CA ALA A 68 -1.84 5.49 -0.83
C ALA A 68 -3.15 5.30 -0.04
N LEU A 69 -3.07 4.59 1.10
CA LEU A 69 -4.20 4.42 2.00
C LEU A 69 -4.72 5.77 2.51
N ASP A 70 -3.82 6.65 2.95
CA ASP A 70 -4.19 7.98 3.46
C ASP A 70 -4.95 8.80 2.39
N LYS A 71 -4.47 8.77 1.14
CA LYS A 71 -5.16 9.40 0.01
C LYS A 71 -6.52 8.76 -0.27
N PHE A 72 -6.62 7.43 -0.23
CA PHE A 72 -7.89 6.72 -0.43
C PHE A 72 -8.92 7.11 0.64
N LEU A 73 -8.52 7.15 1.91
CA LEU A 73 -9.40 7.55 3.01
C LEU A 73 -9.83 9.03 2.90
N GLN A 74 -8.93 9.91 2.46
CA GLN A 74 -9.25 11.31 2.18
C GLN A 74 -10.30 11.42 1.06
N ALA A 75 -10.04 10.78 -0.08
CA ALA A 75 -10.96 10.78 -1.22
C ALA A 75 -12.32 10.16 -0.85
N LEU A 76 -12.33 9.08 -0.07
CA LEU A 76 -13.55 8.44 0.43
C LEU A 76 -14.35 9.39 1.34
N ALA A 77 -13.66 10.10 2.24
CA ALA A 77 -14.30 11.09 3.11
C ALA A 77 -14.87 12.27 2.31
N GLU A 78 -14.17 12.72 1.27
CA GLU A 78 -14.66 13.75 0.35
C GLU A 78 -15.88 13.27 -0.45
N GLN A 79 -15.87 12.02 -0.93
CA GLN A 79 -17.02 11.43 -1.62
C GLN A 79 -18.24 11.33 -0.70
N MET A 80 -18.05 10.91 0.56
CA MET A 80 -19.13 10.89 1.55
C MET A 80 -19.69 12.29 1.84
N ARG A 81 -18.83 13.31 1.87
CA ARG A 81 -19.25 14.72 2.02
C ARG A 81 -20.00 15.25 0.82
N LYS A 82 -19.61 14.85 -0.40
CA LYS A 82 -20.29 15.22 -1.65
C LYS A 82 -21.65 14.52 -1.80
N ASN A 83 -21.78 13.28 -1.32
CA ASN A 83 -23.00 12.47 -1.40
C ASN A 83 -23.57 12.06 -0.02
N PRO A 84 -23.99 13.01 0.84
CA PRO A 84 -24.50 12.71 2.17
C PRO A 84 -25.84 11.95 2.14
N GLN A 85 -26.60 12.04 1.04
CA GLN A 85 -27.83 11.26 0.85
C GLN A 85 -27.57 9.75 0.75
N GLN A 86 -26.36 9.33 0.36
CA GLN A 86 -25.99 7.91 0.35
C GLN A 86 -25.68 7.37 1.75
N LEU A 87 -25.31 8.24 2.71
CA LEU A 87 -25.16 7.88 4.13
C LEU A 87 -26.50 7.71 4.88
N ALA A 88 -27.62 8.13 4.28
CA ALA A 88 -28.95 7.90 4.84
C ALA A 88 -29.40 6.44 4.67
N ARG A 89 -28.73 5.67 3.80
CA ARG A 89 -28.77 4.20 3.86
C ARG A 89 -27.92 3.76 5.04
N PRO A 90 -28.35 2.75 5.83
CA PRO A 90 -27.50 2.22 6.88
C PRO A 90 -26.18 1.78 6.24
N LEU A 91 -25.10 2.53 6.51
CA LEU A 91 -23.74 2.08 6.27
C LEU A 91 -23.64 0.67 6.83
N ASP A 92 -23.09 -0.25 6.05
CA ASP A 92 -22.79 -1.59 6.53
C ASP A 92 -22.11 -1.48 7.89
N PRO A 93 -22.54 -2.23 8.92
CA PRO A 93 -21.94 -2.18 10.24
C PRO A 93 -20.42 -2.45 10.18
N ASN A 94 -19.97 -3.22 9.19
CA ASN A 94 -18.56 -3.44 8.87
C ASN A 94 -17.84 -2.17 8.42
N ALA A 95 -18.45 -1.31 7.60
CA ALA A 95 -17.88 -0.02 7.18
C ALA A 95 -17.73 0.97 8.34
N ARG A 96 -18.58 0.87 9.38
CA ARG A 96 -18.42 1.60 10.64
C ARG A 96 -17.29 1.06 11.53
N GLN A 97 -16.87 -0.18 11.31
CA GLN A 97 -15.80 -0.83 12.07
C GLN A 97 -14.41 -0.55 11.49
N LEU A 98 -14.31 -0.22 10.21
CA LEU A 98 -13.07 0.22 9.56
C LEU A 98 -12.65 1.61 10.04
N ARG A 99 -11.86 1.65 11.12
CA ARG A 99 -11.28 2.90 11.61
C ARG A 99 -9.96 3.16 10.88
N PRO A 100 -9.73 4.39 10.35
CA PRO A 100 -8.45 4.80 9.76
C PRO A 100 -7.23 4.46 10.62
N GLN A 101 -7.41 4.56 11.93
CA GLN A 101 -6.35 4.32 12.90
C GLN A 101 -6.00 2.83 13.03
N ASP A 102 -6.98 1.92 12.89
CA ASP A 102 -6.72 0.48 12.90
C ASP A 102 -5.94 0.05 11.66
N LEU A 103 -6.32 0.58 10.48
CA LEU A 103 -5.63 0.31 9.22
C LEU A 103 -4.17 0.77 9.27
N ARG A 104 -3.91 1.98 9.80
CA ARG A 104 -2.55 2.47 10.02
C ARG A 104 -1.76 1.57 10.97
N ASN A 105 -2.36 1.18 12.09
CA ASN A 105 -1.73 0.27 13.06
C ASN A 105 -1.40 -1.10 12.45
N MET A 106 -2.24 -1.61 11.55
CA MET A 106 -1.97 -2.86 10.82
C MET A 106 -0.78 -2.70 9.89
N ILE A 107 -0.68 -1.60 9.14
CA ILE A 107 0.49 -1.30 8.28
C ILE A 107 1.78 -1.20 9.12
N ASP A 108 1.74 -0.54 10.27
CA ASP A 108 2.91 -0.44 11.17
C ASP A 108 3.35 -1.82 11.68
N ARG A 109 2.41 -2.67 12.09
CA ARG A 109 2.71 -4.06 12.49
C ARG A 109 3.25 -4.87 11.34
N LEU A 110 2.68 -4.70 10.15
CA LEU A 110 3.15 -5.34 8.93
C LEU A 110 4.60 -4.96 8.65
N GLU A 111 4.97 -3.67 8.76
CA GLU A 111 6.35 -3.20 8.62
C GLU A 111 7.29 -3.93 9.58
N GLN A 112 6.92 -4.00 10.87
CA GLN A 112 7.72 -4.65 11.90
C GLN A 112 7.88 -6.16 11.64
N MET A 113 6.82 -6.84 11.21
CA MET A 113 6.88 -8.26 10.87
C MET A 113 7.72 -8.51 9.61
N ALA A 114 7.54 -7.69 8.59
CA ALA A 114 8.28 -7.77 7.35
C ALA A 114 9.79 -7.58 7.59
N ARG A 115 10.17 -6.62 8.45
CA ARG A 115 11.56 -6.32 8.83
C ARG A 115 12.16 -7.32 9.81
N SER A 116 11.36 -7.92 10.69
CA SER A 116 11.83 -8.96 11.60
C SER A 116 12.01 -10.33 10.92
N GLY A 117 11.69 -10.43 9.62
CA GLY A 117 11.77 -11.67 8.85
C GLY A 117 10.51 -12.52 8.93
N ALA A 118 9.48 -12.10 9.68
CA ALA A 118 8.17 -12.74 9.77
C ALA A 118 7.31 -12.44 8.52
N ARG A 119 7.84 -12.73 7.33
CA ARG A 119 7.23 -12.43 6.03
C ARG A 119 5.90 -13.15 5.83
N ASP A 120 5.79 -14.40 6.29
CA ASP A 120 4.52 -15.14 6.28
C ASP A 120 3.42 -14.45 7.06
N ALA A 121 3.74 -13.93 8.25
CA ALA A 121 2.78 -13.20 9.07
C ALA A 121 2.42 -11.85 8.45
N ALA A 122 3.41 -11.15 7.87
CA ALA A 122 3.18 -9.91 7.12
C ALA A 122 2.26 -10.13 5.91
N ARG A 123 2.43 -11.23 5.16
CA ARG A 123 1.56 -11.59 4.02
C ARG A 123 0.11 -11.84 4.44
N ARG A 124 -0.10 -12.56 5.54
CA ARG A 124 -1.44 -12.79 6.09
C ARG A 124 -2.11 -11.49 6.50
N MET A 125 -1.36 -10.61 7.18
CA MET A 125 -1.90 -9.31 7.60
C MET A 125 -2.23 -8.39 6.41
N LEU A 126 -1.47 -8.49 5.32
CA LEU A 126 -1.79 -7.79 4.07
C LEU A 126 -3.10 -8.32 3.46
N GLN A 127 -3.33 -9.63 3.50
CA GLN A 127 -4.60 -10.22 3.05
C GLN A 127 -5.77 -9.81 3.94
N ASP A 128 -5.59 -9.78 5.26
CA ASP A 128 -6.60 -9.27 6.20
C ASP A 128 -6.92 -7.80 5.88
N LEU A 129 -5.91 -6.97 5.62
CA LEU A 129 -6.09 -5.57 5.22
C LEU A 129 -6.94 -5.46 3.95
N GLN A 130 -6.63 -6.25 2.92
CA GLN A 130 -7.36 -6.27 1.67
C GLN A 130 -8.82 -6.72 1.86
N GLN A 131 -9.06 -7.79 2.62
CA GLN A 131 -10.42 -8.30 2.90
C GLN A 131 -11.28 -7.29 3.67
N MET A 132 -10.66 -6.40 4.44
CA MET A 132 -11.38 -5.32 5.11
C MET A 132 -11.66 -4.14 4.17
N LEU A 133 -10.89 -3.96 3.09
CA LEU A 133 -11.06 -2.88 2.12
C LEU A 133 -12.00 -3.27 0.95
N GLU A 134 -12.20 -4.57 0.71
CA GLU A 134 -13.14 -5.11 -0.28
C GLU A 134 -14.63 -5.06 0.14
#